data_AF-A0A316MPY4-F1
#
_entry.id   AF-A0A316MPY4-F1
#
_cell.length_a   1.000
_cell.length_b   1.000
_cell.length_c   1.000
_cell.angle_alpha   90.00
_cell.angle_beta   90.00
_cell.angle_gamma   90.00
#
_symmetry.space_group_name_H-M   'P 1'
#
loop_
_entity.id
_entity.type
_entity.pdbx_description
1 polymer ?
#
loop_
_entity_poly.entity_id
_entity_poly.type
_entity_poly.pdbx_seq_one_letter_code
_entity_poly.pdbx_strand_id
1 'polypeptide(L)'
;MAKKRNVILDAPIQFGHDKATQSDKDKMEFESMKLMLMTAMAEMGISPEEYAAFLADDKSLGEQRERILSMSDDLGFGSAPLREVKDARAMPDADKKSLRLKVQMKDVTKPPMWREIVIPADFNFSQLHHAIQAVTGLENCHLWQFQRQAYDPGLQIGIPMGDEMGFGLDDCTHDADVTPVTAFLAKKGDKLEYVYDFGDDWIFTVSVLEVMERAGEVATCTKWKCDFQLIEDCGGVWTYLRLREAFCAPDKLTSRQKKELAENFGFENFNTLSAWVDDAMMDIEYVNERLADIPESGRIED
;
A
#
# COMPACT_ATOMS: atom_id res chain seq x y z
N MET A 1 26.87 2.77 25.43
CA MET A 1 27.58 2.42 24.18
C MET A 1 26.51 2.29 23.11
N ALA A 2 26.35 3.31 22.26
CA ALA A 2 25.37 3.27 21.18
C ALA A 2 25.80 2.21 20.16
N LYS A 3 24.96 1.19 19.94
CA LYS A 3 25.13 0.27 18.82
C LYS A 3 25.08 1.15 17.56
N LYS A 4 26.13 1.11 16.73
CA LYS A 4 26.06 1.62 15.36
C LYS A 4 24.89 0.92 14.68
N ARG A 5 23.79 1.64 14.48
CA ARG A 5 22.64 1.19 13.67
C ARG A 5 23.14 1.17 12.22
N ASN A 6 23.53 -0.01 11.74
CA ASN A 6 23.73 -0.22 10.31
C ASN A 6 22.32 -0.27 9.71
N VAL A 7 21.86 0.88 9.22
CA VAL A 7 20.69 0.94 8.36
C VAL A 7 21.09 0.25 7.06
N ILE A 8 20.59 -0.96 6.87
CA ILE A 8 20.50 -1.60 5.55
C ILE A 8 19.04 -2.00 5.41
N LEU A 9 18.21 -1.05 5.02
CA LEU A 9 16.92 -1.31 4.39
C LEU A 9 17.10 -1.06 2.89
N ASP A 10 18.04 -1.77 2.29
CA ASP A 10 17.82 -2.17 0.91
C ASP A 10 17.20 -3.56 1.05
N ALA A 11 15.88 -3.65 0.93
CA ALA A 11 15.26 -4.91 0.57
C ALA A 11 16.04 -5.48 -0.63
N PRO A 12 16.24 -6.79 -0.74
CA PRO A 12 16.79 -7.36 -1.96
C PRO A 12 15.92 -6.86 -3.09
N ILE A 13 16.53 -6.06 -3.97
CA ILE A 13 15.93 -5.49 -5.16
C ILE A 13 15.20 -6.62 -5.91
N GLN A 14 13.89 -6.71 -5.71
CA GLN A 14 12.99 -7.30 -6.68
C GLN A 14 12.37 -6.09 -7.37
N PHE A 15 12.88 -5.83 -8.57
CA PHE A 15 12.79 -4.59 -9.37
C PHE A 15 13.73 -3.46 -8.94
N GLY A 16 14.81 -3.33 -9.72
CA GLY A 16 15.80 -2.27 -9.59
C GLY A 16 15.19 -0.91 -9.81
N HIS A 17 14.94 -0.18 -8.72
CA HIS A 17 14.88 1.27 -8.75
C HIS A 17 16.31 1.85 -8.79
N ASP A 18 17.02 1.58 -9.89
CA ASP A 18 17.90 2.63 -10.40
C ASP A 18 17.01 3.84 -10.72
N LYS A 19 17.53 5.06 -10.60
CA LYS A 19 16.80 6.27 -11.03
C LYS A 19 16.49 6.12 -12.52
N ALA A 20 15.30 5.63 -12.82
CA ALA A 20 14.82 5.41 -14.17
C ALA A 20 14.99 6.72 -14.94
N THR A 21 15.77 6.68 -16.02
CA THR A 21 15.85 7.81 -16.94
C THR A 21 14.46 8.06 -17.50
N GLN A 22 14.18 9.25 -18.04
CA GLN A 22 12.89 9.50 -18.69
C GLN A 22 12.58 8.42 -19.75
N SER A 23 13.62 7.94 -20.46
CA SER A 23 13.48 6.84 -21.42
C SER A 23 13.13 5.49 -20.78
N ASP A 24 13.49 5.24 -19.52
CA ASP A 24 13.14 4.00 -18.81
C ASP A 24 11.70 4.07 -18.28
N LYS A 25 11.28 5.26 -17.83
CA LYS A 25 9.88 5.53 -17.48
C LYS A 25 8.96 5.38 -18.70
N ASP A 26 9.32 5.99 -19.82
CA ASP A 26 8.55 5.90 -21.07
C ASP A 26 8.42 4.44 -21.58
N LYS A 27 9.44 3.60 -21.33
CA LYS A 27 9.39 2.16 -21.66
C LYS A 27 8.52 1.37 -20.69
N MET A 28 8.61 1.65 -19.39
CA MET A 28 7.74 1.02 -18.39
C MET A 28 6.27 1.39 -18.62
N GLU A 29 5.99 2.66 -18.92
CA GLU A 29 4.68 3.14 -19.34
C GLU A 29 4.19 2.37 -20.58
N PHE A 30 5.04 2.22 -21.59
CA PHE A 30 4.68 1.49 -22.82
C PHE A 30 4.38 0.01 -22.59
N GLU A 31 5.16 -0.68 -21.72
CA GLU A 31 4.91 -2.07 -21.38
C GLU A 31 3.66 -2.26 -20.50
N SER A 32 3.36 -1.29 -19.63
CA SER A 32 2.09 -1.27 -18.88
C SER A 32 0.88 -1.12 -19.80
N MET A 33 0.96 -0.19 -20.77
CA MET A 33 -0.08 0.01 -21.79
C MET A 33 -0.29 -1.25 -22.64
N LYS A 34 0.78 -1.95 -23.00
CA LYS A 34 0.68 -3.25 -23.69
C LYS A 34 -0.07 -4.27 -22.86
N LEU A 35 0.27 -4.40 -21.58
CA LEU A 35 -0.37 -5.38 -20.69
C LEU A 35 -1.87 -5.08 -20.52
N MET A 36 -2.24 -3.82 -20.34
CA MET A 36 -3.63 -3.39 -20.27
C MET A 36 -4.40 -3.73 -21.56
N LEU A 37 -3.82 -3.42 -22.72
CA LEU A 37 -4.40 -3.75 -24.01
C LEU A 37 -4.52 -5.28 -24.22
N MET A 38 -3.51 -6.05 -23.81
CA MET A 38 -3.52 -7.51 -23.92
C MET A 38 -4.69 -8.10 -23.13
N THR A 39 -4.89 -7.64 -21.90
CA THR A 39 -6.00 -8.06 -21.03
C THR A 39 -7.35 -7.72 -21.67
N ALA A 40 -7.53 -6.49 -22.14
CA ALA A 40 -8.76 -6.04 -22.79
C ALA A 40 -9.07 -6.84 -24.08
N MET A 41 -8.07 -7.06 -24.92
CA MET A 41 -8.21 -7.83 -26.15
C MET A 41 -8.53 -9.31 -25.86
N ALA A 42 -7.95 -9.90 -24.81
CA ALA A 42 -8.26 -11.25 -24.36
C ALA A 42 -9.71 -11.39 -23.88
N GLU A 43 -10.25 -10.41 -23.16
CA GLU A 43 -11.66 -10.38 -22.74
C GLU A 43 -12.62 -10.31 -23.93
N MET A 44 -12.20 -9.69 -25.02
CA MET A 44 -12.94 -9.65 -26.28
C MET A 44 -12.78 -10.92 -27.14
N GLY A 45 -12.02 -11.91 -26.67
CA GLY A 45 -11.77 -13.16 -27.37
C GLY A 45 -10.76 -13.07 -28.51
N ILE A 46 -9.94 -12.01 -28.56
CA ILE A 46 -8.85 -11.86 -29.53
C ILE A 46 -7.69 -12.76 -29.12
N SER A 47 -7.10 -13.47 -30.08
CA SER A 47 -6.07 -14.46 -29.78
C SER A 47 -4.69 -13.82 -29.48
N PRO A 48 -3.81 -14.49 -28.72
CA PRO A 48 -2.43 -14.02 -28.51
C PRO A 48 -1.65 -13.78 -29.81
N GLU A 49 -1.93 -14.56 -30.86
CA GLU A 49 -1.32 -14.40 -32.18
C GLU A 49 -1.82 -13.12 -32.89
N GLU A 50 -3.10 -12.78 -32.75
CA GLU A 50 -3.68 -11.54 -33.29
C GLU A 50 -3.14 -10.32 -32.54
N TYR A 51 -2.95 -10.42 -31.23
CA TYR A 51 -2.29 -9.40 -30.42
C TYR A 51 -0.81 -9.23 -30.78
N ALA A 52 -0.07 -10.33 -30.97
CA ALA A 52 1.32 -10.27 -31.41
C ALA A 52 1.48 -9.65 -32.80
N ALA A 53 0.56 -9.95 -33.72
CA ALA A 53 0.51 -9.32 -35.05
C ALA A 53 0.19 -7.83 -34.97
N PHE A 54 -0.64 -7.41 -34.02
CA PHE A 54 -0.92 -5.99 -33.74
C PHE A 54 0.33 -5.22 -33.28
N LEU A 55 1.16 -5.83 -32.42
CA LEU A 55 2.41 -5.24 -31.93
C LEU A 55 3.58 -5.31 -32.91
N ALA A 56 3.54 -6.23 -33.89
CA ALA A 56 4.60 -6.41 -34.89
C ALA A 56 4.60 -5.32 -36.00
N ASP A 57 3.84 -4.24 -35.84
CA ASP A 57 3.76 -3.13 -36.79
C ASP A 57 5.08 -2.32 -36.79
N ASP A 58 5.59 -1.96 -37.97
CA ASP A 58 6.90 -1.31 -38.21
C ASP A 58 6.90 0.19 -37.80
N LYS A 59 5.95 0.58 -36.94
CA LYS A 59 5.67 1.96 -36.51
C LYS A 59 6.48 2.34 -35.28
N SER A 60 6.73 3.64 -35.14
CA SER A 60 7.45 4.19 -33.98
C SER A 60 6.65 4.02 -32.68
N LEU A 61 7.35 4.01 -31.52
CA LEU A 61 6.73 3.88 -30.19
C LEU A 61 5.59 4.90 -29.94
N GLY A 62 5.74 6.13 -30.44
CA GLY A 62 4.71 7.17 -30.32
C GLY A 62 3.44 6.85 -31.13
N GLU A 63 3.57 6.28 -32.32
CA GLU A 63 2.43 5.89 -33.16
C GLU A 63 1.73 4.64 -32.62
N GLN A 64 2.48 3.72 -32.00
CA GLN A 64 1.89 2.57 -31.32
C GLN A 64 1.09 3.02 -30.09
N ARG A 65 1.62 3.99 -29.31
CA ARG A 65 0.93 4.61 -28.17
C ARG A 65 -0.42 5.24 -28.54
N GLU A 66 -0.44 6.13 -29.54
CA GLU A 66 -1.66 6.79 -30.02
C GLU A 66 -2.72 5.78 -30.47
N ARG A 67 -2.29 4.69 -31.10
CA ARG A 67 -3.20 3.64 -31.54
C ARG A 67 -3.80 2.86 -30.36
N ILE A 68 -3.00 2.54 -29.33
CA ILE A 68 -3.50 1.90 -28.11
C ILE A 68 -4.52 2.80 -27.41
N LEU A 69 -4.24 4.11 -27.31
CA LEU A 69 -5.17 5.12 -26.77
C LEU A 69 -6.49 5.15 -27.56
N SER A 70 -6.41 5.27 -28.90
CA SER A 70 -7.61 5.28 -29.75
C SER A 70 -8.45 4.00 -29.65
N MET A 71 -7.81 2.84 -29.41
CA MET A 71 -8.53 1.60 -29.18
C MET A 71 -9.14 1.55 -27.78
N SER A 72 -8.48 2.08 -26.75
CA SER A 72 -9.08 2.23 -25.42
C SER A 72 -10.36 3.05 -25.47
N ASP A 73 -10.35 4.14 -26.25
CA ASP A 73 -11.53 4.99 -26.49
C ASP A 73 -12.66 4.23 -27.21
N ASP A 74 -12.34 3.53 -28.30
CA ASP A 74 -13.30 2.74 -29.08
C ASP A 74 -13.90 1.56 -28.29
N LEU A 75 -13.10 0.98 -27.39
CA LEU A 75 -13.50 -0.13 -26.51
C LEU A 75 -14.15 0.35 -25.21
N GLY A 76 -14.21 1.66 -24.98
CA GLY A 76 -14.83 2.27 -23.81
C GLY A 76 -14.05 2.13 -22.51
N PHE A 77 -12.80 1.64 -22.56
CA PHE A 77 -11.92 1.42 -21.40
C PHE A 77 -11.39 2.70 -20.75
N GLY A 78 -11.70 3.89 -21.30
CA GLY A 78 -11.44 5.19 -20.67
C GLY A 78 -12.70 6.08 -20.51
N SER A 79 -13.89 5.57 -20.86
CA SER A 79 -15.10 6.42 -21.02
C SER A 79 -16.11 6.36 -19.88
N ALA A 80 -15.84 5.60 -18.81
CA ALA A 80 -16.60 5.75 -17.59
C ALA A 80 -16.27 7.15 -17.03
N PRO A 81 -17.24 8.07 -16.88
CA PRO A 81 -16.95 9.37 -16.32
C PRO A 81 -16.37 9.15 -14.93
N LEU A 82 -15.16 9.68 -14.69
CA LEU A 82 -14.55 9.70 -13.37
C LEU A 82 -15.61 10.12 -12.36
N ARG A 83 -15.76 9.31 -11.32
CA ARG A 83 -16.79 9.55 -10.32
C ARG A 83 -16.52 10.90 -9.67
N GLU A 84 -17.56 11.73 -9.53
CA GLU A 84 -17.41 13.02 -8.88
C GLU A 84 -16.92 12.83 -7.44
N VAL A 85 -15.72 13.34 -7.17
CA VAL A 85 -15.10 13.35 -5.85
C VAL A 85 -15.94 14.25 -4.95
N LYS A 86 -16.38 13.71 -3.83
CA LYS A 86 -17.27 14.40 -2.90
C LYS A 86 -16.47 15.11 -1.82
N ASP A 87 -16.92 16.30 -1.46
CA ASP A 87 -16.44 16.98 -0.26
C ASP A 87 -16.94 16.28 1.01
N ALA A 88 -16.09 16.25 2.03
CA ALA A 88 -16.45 15.83 3.37
C ALA A 88 -16.00 16.86 4.41
N ARG A 89 -16.66 16.87 5.57
CA ARG A 89 -16.37 17.82 6.65
C ARG A 89 -15.87 17.10 7.88
N ALA A 90 -14.85 17.67 8.52
CA ALA A 90 -14.38 17.22 9.82
C ALA A 90 -15.47 17.33 10.89
N MET A 91 -15.30 16.57 11.97
CA MET A 91 -16.12 16.77 13.16
C MET A 91 -15.86 18.14 13.81
N PRO A 92 -16.80 18.70 14.59
CA PRO A 92 -16.55 19.90 15.38
C PRO A 92 -15.36 19.72 16.33
N ASP A 93 -14.57 20.78 16.52
CA ASP A 93 -13.40 20.84 17.40
C ASP A 93 -12.30 19.79 17.10
N ALA A 94 -12.20 19.30 15.84
CA ALA A 94 -11.15 18.35 15.44
C ALA A 94 -9.73 18.85 15.77
N ASP A 95 -9.49 20.16 15.65
CA ASP A 95 -8.25 20.85 16.01
C ASP A 95 -7.88 20.74 17.50
N LYS A 96 -8.81 20.33 18.36
CA LYS A 96 -8.60 20.19 19.82
C LYS A 96 -8.70 18.73 20.28
N LYS A 97 -8.79 17.78 19.37
CA LYS A 97 -8.99 16.37 19.69
C LYS A 97 -7.89 15.47 19.10
N SER A 98 -7.78 14.29 19.68
CA SER A 98 -7.04 13.16 19.12
C SER A 98 -7.93 11.93 19.06
N LEU A 99 -7.66 11.06 18.09
CA LEU A 99 -8.29 9.75 17.97
C LEU A 99 -7.32 8.68 18.44
N ARG A 100 -7.77 7.81 19.35
CA ARG A 100 -7.08 6.54 19.62
C ARG A 100 -7.68 5.49 18.70
N LEU A 101 -6.87 5.00 17.76
CA LEU A 101 -7.26 4.04 16.76
C LEU A 101 -6.62 2.68 17.03
N LYS A 102 -7.33 1.62 16.69
CA LYS A 102 -6.77 0.28 16.54
C LYS A 102 -6.69 -0.05 15.06
N VAL A 103 -5.51 -0.36 14.57
CA VAL A 103 -5.25 -0.89 13.23
C VAL A 103 -5.00 -2.39 13.39
N GLN A 104 -5.87 -3.23 12.86
CA GLN A 104 -5.79 -4.68 13.01
C GLN A 104 -5.81 -5.36 11.65
N MET A 105 -4.82 -6.21 11.39
CA MET A 105 -4.76 -6.99 10.16
C MET A 105 -5.90 -8.02 10.13
N LYS A 106 -6.58 -8.12 8.99
CA LYS A 106 -7.64 -9.09 8.76
C LYS A 106 -7.04 -10.50 8.58
N ASP A 107 -7.83 -11.51 8.92
CA ASP A 107 -7.50 -12.95 8.77
C ASP A 107 -6.27 -13.48 9.55
N VAL A 108 -5.52 -12.61 10.23
CA VAL A 108 -4.43 -12.97 11.14
C VAL A 108 -4.91 -12.90 12.59
N THR A 109 -5.23 -14.06 13.19
CA THR A 109 -5.90 -14.11 14.51
C THR A 109 -5.08 -14.75 15.63
N LYS A 110 -4.05 -15.56 15.32
CA LYS A 110 -3.31 -16.34 16.31
C LYS A 110 -1.80 -16.38 16.03
N PRO A 111 -1.01 -15.65 16.85
CA PRO A 111 -1.45 -14.44 17.55
C PRO A 111 -1.92 -13.38 16.52
N PRO A 112 -2.78 -12.45 16.92
CA PRO A 112 -3.25 -11.40 16.02
C PRO A 112 -2.15 -10.36 15.80
N MET A 113 -2.19 -9.70 14.64
CA MET A 113 -1.37 -8.53 14.35
C MET A 113 -2.24 -7.27 14.51
N TRP A 114 -1.89 -6.39 15.44
CA TRP A 114 -2.51 -5.07 15.54
C TRP A 114 -1.58 -4.02 16.15
N ARG A 115 -1.93 -2.75 15.92
CA ARG A 115 -1.29 -1.53 16.43
C ARG A 115 -2.37 -0.62 17.04
N GLU A 116 -2.07 0.00 18.17
CA GLU A 116 -2.88 1.05 18.80
C GLU A 116 -2.13 2.36 18.63
N ILE A 117 -2.68 3.25 17.79
CA ILE A 117 -2.09 4.55 17.48
C ILE A 117 -2.96 5.67 18.03
N VAL A 118 -2.33 6.79 18.37
CA VAL A 118 -3.01 8.05 18.68
C VAL A 118 -2.63 9.05 17.61
N ILE A 119 -3.61 9.67 16.96
CA ILE A 119 -3.41 10.67 15.91
C ILE A 119 -4.17 11.97 16.25
N PRO A 120 -3.71 13.15 15.81
CA PRO A 120 -4.54 14.35 15.76
C PRO A 120 -5.83 14.11 14.97
N ALA A 121 -6.95 14.64 15.45
CA ALA A 121 -8.27 14.39 14.85
C ALA A 121 -8.54 15.25 13.59
N ASP A 122 -7.68 16.22 13.33
CA ASP A 122 -7.63 17.07 12.14
C ASP A 122 -6.78 16.47 11.01
N PHE A 123 -6.24 15.26 11.17
CA PHE A 123 -5.57 14.53 10.08
C PHE A 123 -6.50 14.30 8.87
N ASN A 124 -5.93 14.25 7.67
CA ASN A 124 -6.58 13.72 6.48
C ASN A 124 -6.29 12.22 6.28
N PHE A 125 -6.91 11.59 5.28
CA PHE A 125 -6.73 10.16 5.03
C PHE A 125 -5.34 9.82 4.49
N SER A 126 -4.64 10.72 3.80
CA SER A 126 -3.24 10.52 3.38
C SER A 126 -2.29 10.45 4.59
N GLN A 127 -2.49 11.29 5.61
CA GLN A 127 -1.74 11.20 6.86
C GLN A 127 -2.06 9.93 7.65
N LEU A 128 -3.32 9.48 7.66
CA LEU A 128 -3.69 8.19 8.26
C LEU A 128 -3.04 7.02 7.53
N HIS A 129 -2.98 7.07 6.20
CA HIS A 129 -2.24 6.10 5.38
C HIS A 129 -0.77 6.03 5.80
N HIS A 130 -0.05 7.16 5.85
CA HIS A 130 1.35 7.19 6.31
C HIS A 130 1.51 6.67 7.74
N ALA A 131 0.56 6.97 8.62
CA ALA A 131 0.57 6.43 9.98
C ALA A 131 0.42 4.91 10.00
N ILE A 132 -0.42 4.33 9.14
CA ILE A 132 -0.55 2.88 8.99
C ILE A 132 0.74 2.29 8.44
N GLN A 133 1.30 2.83 7.36
CA GLN A 133 2.58 2.40 6.76
C GLN A 133 3.70 2.33 7.80
N ALA A 134 3.85 3.39 8.60
CA ALA A 134 4.87 3.45 9.65
C ALA A 134 4.71 2.33 10.69
N VAL A 135 3.49 2.04 11.15
CA VAL A 135 3.28 1.03 12.21
C VAL A 135 3.23 -0.40 11.71
N THR A 136 2.92 -0.63 10.43
CA THR A 136 2.92 -1.96 9.80
C THR A 136 4.29 -2.36 9.26
N GLY A 137 5.18 -1.39 9.03
CA GLY A 137 6.49 -1.61 8.41
C GLY A 137 6.45 -1.64 6.89
N LEU A 138 5.35 -1.20 6.28
CA LEU A 138 5.20 -1.12 4.84
C LEU A 138 5.90 0.14 4.27
N GLU A 139 6.13 0.13 2.97
CA GLU A 139 7.03 1.04 2.25
C GLU A 139 6.31 2.05 1.33
N ASN A 140 4.98 2.06 1.28
CA ASN A 140 4.19 2.99 0.47
C ASN A 140 4.52 2.94 -1.04
N CYS A 141 4.72 1.74 -1.59
CA CYS A 141 5.04 1.52 -3.00
C CYS A 141 3.84 1.08 -3.85
N HIS A 142 2.66 0.86 -3.25
CA HIS A 142 1.47 0.40 -3.96
C HIS A 142 0.24 1.29 -3.76
N LEU A 143 -0.77 1.06 -4.60
CA LEU A 143 -2.10 1.67 -4.46
C LEU A 143 -2.78 1.25 -3.15
N TRP A 144 -3.67 2.12 -2.68
CA TRP A 144 -4.38 1.94 -1.43
C TRP A 144 -5.71 2.68 -1.42
N GLN A 145 -6.60 2.24 -0.53
CA GLN A 145 -7.89 2.89 -0.32
C GLN A 145 -8.50 2.56 1.04
N PHE A 146 -9.36 3.44 1.55
CA PHE A 146 -10.26 3.18 2.68
C PHE A 146 -11.70 2.98 2.20
N GLN A 147 -12.38 2.01 2.80
CA GLN A 147 -13.75 1.61 2.47
C GLN A 147 -14.53 1.25 3.74
N ARG A 148 -15.87 1.19 3.69
CA ARG A 148 -16.67 0.71 4.85
C ARG A 148 -16.37 -0.75 5.17
N GLN A 149 -16.15 -1.51 4.11
CA GLN A 149 -15.71 -2.89 4.05
C GLN A 149 -14.88 -3.00 2.77
N ALA A 150 -13.84 -3.82 2.79
CA ALA A 150 -13.02 -4.09 1.61
C ALA A 150 -13.93 -4.48 0.45
N TYR A 151 -13.65 -3.87 -0.70
CA TYR A 151 -14.38 -3.99 -1.95
C TYR A 151 -15.82 -3.44 -1.93
N ASP A 152 -16.18 -2.59 -0.95
CA ASP A 152 -17.42 -1.79 -1.00
C ASP A 152 -17.28 -0.65 -2.03
N PRO A 153 -18.01 -0.67 -3.17
CA PRO A 153 -17.97 0.42 -4.14
C PRO A 153 -18.70 1.68 -3.66
N GLY A 154 -19.37 1.62 -2.52
CA GLY A 154 -20.13 2.74 -1.94
C GLY A 154 -19.27 3.77 -1.21
N LEU A 155 -18.01 3.48 -0.93
CA LEU A 155 -17.03 4.40 -0.33
C LEU A 155 -15.62 3.96 -0.72
N GLN A 156 -14.89 4.81 -1.44
CA GLN A 156 -13.50 4.59 -1.82
C GLN A 156 -12.75 5.90 -1.57
N ILE A 157 -11.97 5.94 -0.50
CA ILE A 157 -11.16 7.11 -0.13
C ILE A 157 -9.71 6.77 -0.44
N GLY A 158 -9.09 7.51 -1.34
CA GLY A 158 -7.69 7.33 -1.74
C GLY A 158 -7.25 8.49 -2.61
N ILE A 159 -6.13 8.32 -3.31
CA ILE A 159 -5.65 9.34 -4.26
C ILE A 159 -6.46 9.22 -5.55
N PRO A 160 -7.23 10.24 -5.96
CA PRO A 160 -7.96 10.19 -7.22
C PRO A 160 -6.98 10.16 -8.38
N MET A 161 -7.34 9.45 -9.44
CA MET A 161 -6.59 9.51 -10.68
C MET A 161 -6.68 10.93 -11.28
N GLY A 162 -5.53 11.58 -11.45
CA GLY A 162 -5.46 12.99 -11.88
C GLY A 162 -5.72 13.22 -13.37
N ASP A 163 -5.40 12.23 -14.20
CA ASP A 163 -5.68 12.15 -15.64
C ASP A 163 -5.85 10.68 -16.05
N GLU A 164 -6.36 10.39 -17.25
CA GLU A 164 -6.70 9.03 -17.73
C GLU A 164 -5.52 8.02 -17.72
N MET A 165 -4.29 8.47 -17.49
CA MET A 165 -3.08 7.64 -17.42
C MET A 165 -2.35 7.78 -16.07
N GLY A 166 -2.97 8.47 -15.11
CA GLY A 166 -2.40 8.77 -13.81
C GLY A 166 -2.43 7.58 -12.87
N PHE A 167 -1.49 7.54 -11.94
CA PHE A 167 -1.50 6.54 -10.87
C PHE A 167 -2.49 7.00 -9.78
N GLY A 168 -3.64 6.34 -9.65
CA GLY A 168 -4.68 6.68 -8.68
C GLY A 168 -5.90 5.78 -8.78
N LEU A 169 -6.97 6.16 -8.08
CA LEU A 169 -8.24 5.44 -8.10
C LEU A 169 -9.20 6.06 -9.12
N ASP A 170 -9.69 5.23 -10.05
CA ASP A 170 -10.68 5.61 -11.07
C ASP A 170 -12.07 5.87 -10.46
N ASP A 171 -12.43 5.05 -9.46
CA ASP A 171 -13.74 5.06 -8.79
C ASP A 171 -13.74 5.84 -7.46
N CYS A 172 -12.73 6.71 -7.27
CA CYS A 172 -12.54 7.48 -6.05
C CYS A 172 -13.81 8.26 -5.68
N THR A 173 -14.30 8.06 -4.46
CA THR A 173 -15.45 8.83 -3.96
C THR A 173 -15.03 10.06 -3.18
N HIS A 174 -13.84 10.05 -2.57
CA HIS A 174 -13.29 11.16 -1.78
C HIS A 174 -11.76 11.17 -1.91
N ASP A 175 -11.19 12.34 -2.19
CA ASP A 175 -9.74 12.54 -2.27
C ASP A 175 -9.13 12.53 -0.86
N ALA A 176 -8.20 11.61 -0.62
CA ALA A 176 -7.59 11.40 0.69
C ALA A 176 -6.74 12.58 1.18
N ASP A 177 -6.22 13.42 0.28
CA ASP A 177 -5.39 14.58 0.63
C ASP A 177 -6.21 15.70 1.29
N VAL A 178 -7.49 15.78 0.97
CA VAL A 178 -8.37 16.86 1.45
C VAL A 178 -9.47 16.35 2.38
N THR A 179 -9.72 15.04 2.41
CA THR A 179 -10.77 14.43 3.22
C THR A 179 -10.29 14.23 4.67
N PRO A 180 -10.91 14.88 5.67
CA PRO A 180 -10.54 14.70 7.07
C PRO A 180 -10.92 13.29 7.56
N VAL A 181 -10.07 12.65 8.37
CA VAL A 181 -10.34 11.31 8.93
C VAL A 181 -11.64 11.27 9.73
N THR A 182 -11.94 12.37 10.43
CA THR A 182 -13.15 12.51 11.25
C THR A 182 -14.44 12.71 10.46
N ALA A 183 -14.39 12.78 9.13
CA ALA A 183 -15.58 12.67 8.30
C ALA A 183 -16.23 11.27 8.42
N PHE A 184 -15.44 10.24 8.71
CA PHE A 184 -15.89 8.85 8.78
C PHE A 184 -15.49 8.12 10.08
N LEU A 185 -14.46 8.60 10.77
CA LEU A 185 -13.95 8.04 12.03
C LEU A 185 -14.13 9.06 13.18
N ALA A 186 -15.36 9.48 13.44
CA ALA A 186 -15.68 10.63 14.30
C ALA A 186 -15.99 10.25 15.76
N LYS A 187 -16.38 9.00 16.00
CA LYS A 187 -16.83 8.54 17.33
C LYS A 187 -16.34 7.13 17.60
N LYS A 188 -16.27 6.80 18.89
CA LYS A 188 -15.96 5.45 19.37
C LYS A 188 -16.85 4.41 18.69
N GLY A 189 -16.22 3.37 18.16
CA GLY A 189 -16.88 2.28 17.44
C GLY A 189 -16.99 2.47 15.94
N ASP A 190 -16.73 3.67 15.42
CA ASP A 190 -16.58 3.85 13.97
C ASP A 190 -15.39 3.03 13.46
N LYS A 191 -15.54 2.51 12.25
CA LYS A 191 -14.53 1.68 11.61
C LYS A 191 -14.56 1.81 10.09
N LEU A 192 -13.40 1.60 9.49
CA LEU A 192 -13.19 1.43 8.06
C LEU A 192 -12.23 0.25 7.83
N GLU A 193 -12.26 -0.31 6.63
CA GLU A 193 -11.22 -1.21 6.14
C GLU A 193 -10.27 -0.40 5.23
N TYR A 194 -8.98 -0.54 5.49
CA TYR A 194 -7.88 0.00 4.70
C TYR A 194 -7.28 -1.15 3.89
N VAL A 195 -7.29 -1.02 2.56
CA VAL A 195 -6.75 -1.98 1.61
C VAL A 195 -5.49 -1.37 1.03
N TYR A 196 -4.38 -2.10 1.07
CA TYR A 196 -3.09 -1.67 0.55
C TYR A 196 -2.49 -2.79 -0.29
N ASP A 197 -1.87 -2.39 -1.40
CA ASP A 197 -1.38 -3.28 -2.44
C ASP A 197 -2.50 -4.12 -3.03
N PHE A 198 -2.97 -3.75 -4.23
CA PHE A 198 -4.05 -4.47 -4.90
C PHE A 198 -3.58 -5.81 -5.50
N GLY A 199 -2.28 -6.11 -5.45
CA GLY A 199 -1.70 -7.42 -5.72
C GLY A 199 -1.73 -8.32 -4.49
N ASP A 200 -1.05 -7.91 -3.41
CA ASP A 200 -0.94 -8.72 -2.18
C ASP A 200 -2.17 -8.67 -1.27
N ASP A 201 -3.03 -7.67 -1.45
CA ASP A 201 -4.35 -7.53 -0.82
C ASP A 201 -4.27 -7.45 0.71
N TRP A 202 -3.43 -6.53 1.21
CA TRP A 202 -3.30 -6.29 2.64
C TRP A 202 -4.51 -5.51 3.17
N ILE A 203 -5.34 -6.18 3.99
CA ILE A 203 -6.54 -5.56 4.57
C ILE A 203 -6.36 -5.33 6.07
N PHE A 204 -6.60 -4.09 6.50
CA PHE A 204 -6.59 -3.69 7.90
C PHE A 204 -7.92 -3.09 8.31
N THR A 205 -8.50 -3.57 9.41
CA THR A 205 -9.60 -2.88 10.07
C THR A 205 -9.05 -1.76 10.94
N VAL A 206 -9.43 -0.52 10.65
CA VAL A 206 -9.13 0.68 11.46
C VAL A 206 -10.37 1.01 12.28
N SER A 207 -10.25 1.05 13.60
CA SER A 207 -11.37 1.27 14.52
C SER A 207 -11.09 2.36 15.54
N VAL A 208 -12.04 3.27 15.76
CA VAL A 208 -11.95 4.29 16.81
C VAL A 208 -12.22 3.66 18.17
N LEU A 209 -11.19 3.61 19.02
CA LEU A 209 -11.32 3.15 20.40
C LEU A 209 -11.83 4.26 21.32
N GLU A 210 -11.37 5.49 21.08
CA GLU A 210 -11.64 6.66 21.91
C GLU A 210 -11.41 7.96 21.12
N VAL A 211 -12.22 8.99 21.43
CA VAL A 211 -11.99 10.38 21.03
C VAL A 211 -11.63 11.13 22.31
N MET A 212 -10.49 11.81 22.34
CA MET A 212 -9.92 12.43 23.54
C MET A 212 -9.46 13.86 23.27
N GLU A 213 -9.16 14.62 24.33
CA GLU A 213 -8.47 15.92 24.18
C GLU A 213 -7.15 15.74 23.43
N ARG A 214 -6.75 16.76 22.66
CA ARG A 214 -5.52 16.74 21.86
C ARG A 214 -4.34 16.29 22.71
N ALA A 215 -3.76 15.15 22.33
CA ALA A 215 -2.65 14.53 23.05
C ALA A 215 -1.28 15.07 22.60
N GLY A 216 -1.21 15.56 21.36
CA GLY A 216 0.00 16.09 20.73
C GLY A 216 -0.27 16.43 19.25
N GLU A 217 0.77 16.91 18.58
CA GLU A 217 0.72 17.36 17.18
C GLU A 217 1.07 16.25 16.18
N VAL A 218 1.67 15.15 16.64
CA VAL A 218 2.11 14.04 15.80
C VAL A 218 1.44 12.73 16.20
N ALA A 219 1.43 11.78 15.26
CA ALA A 219 0.96 10.44 15.54
C ALA A 219 1.92 9.69 16.48
N THR A 220 1.40 8.77 17.30
CA THR A 220 2.22 7.91 18.16
C THR A 220 1.64 6.50 18.25
N CYS A 221 2.50 5.49 18.26
CA CYS A 221 2.13 4.11 18.54
C CYS A 221 2.29 3.84 20.03
N THR A 222 1.20 3.42 20.68
CA THR A 222 1.11 3.30 22.14
C THR A 222 1.10 1.86 22.63
N LYS A 223 0.50 0.94 21.85
CA LYS A 223 0.47 -0.50 22.14
C LYS A 223 0.48 -1.29 20.84
N TRP A 224 0.97 -2.52 20.89
CA TRP A 224 0.94 -3.43 19.75
C TRP A 224 0.91 -4.88 20.19
N LYS A 225 0.50 -5.75 19.26
CA LYS A 225 0.72 -7.18 19.34
C LYS A 225 1.08 -7.69 17.96
N CYS A 226 2.19 -8.41 17.89
CA CYS A 226 2.77 -8.95 16.66
C CYS A 226 3.89 -9.91 17.07
N ASP A 227 3.92 -11.08 16.46
CA ASP A 227 5.01 -12.06 16.59
C ASP A 227 5.92 -12.09 15.36
N PHE A 228 5.51 -11.44 14.27
CA PHE A 228 6.24 -11.34 13.03
C PHE A 228 5.77 -10.10 12.25
N GLN A 229 6.70 -9.22 11.87
CA GLN A 229 6.41 -8.00 11.11
C GLN A 229 6.02 -8.34 9.67
N LEU A 230 5.20 -7.49 9.02
CA LEU A 230 4.94 -7.65 7.59
C LEU A 230 6.21 -7.37 6.79
N ILE A 231 6.25 -7.99 5.62
CA ILE A 231 7.30 -7.79 4.62
C ILE A 231 6.57 -7.34 3.35
N GLU A 232 7.00 -6.21 2.80
CA GLU A 232 6.56 -5.70 1.50
C GLU A 232 6.75 -6.75 0.40
N ASP A 233 5.87 -6.77 -0.60
CA ASP A 233 5.97 -7.65 -1.78
C ASP A 233 6.16 -9.15 -1.46
N CYS A 234 5.68 -9.61 -0.30
CA CYS A 234 5.89 -11.00 0.10
C CYS A 234 4.86 -11.97 -0.50
N GLY A 235 3.85 -11.50 -1.22
CA GLY A 235 2.81 -12.34 -1.81
C GLY A 235 1.60 -12.53 -0.91
N GLY A 236 1.23 -11.49 -0.16
CA GLY A 236 -0.01 -11.39 0.61
C GLY A 236 -0.09 -12.25 1.87
N VAL A 237 -1.28 -12.26 2.48
CA VAL A 237 -1.54 -12.83 3.82
C VAL A 237 -1.11 -14.30 3.94
N TRP A 238 -1.35 -15.11 2.89
CA TRP A 238 -1.00 -16.53 2.91
C TRP A 238 0.52 -16.75 2.96
N THR A 239 1.28 -15.99 2.17
CA THR A 239 2.73 -16.10 2.17
C THR A 239 3.32 -15.53 3.46
N TYR A 240 2.80 -14.40 3.94
CA TYR A 240 3.13 -13.88 5.27
C TYR A 240 2.96 -14.92 6.39
N LEU A 241 1.84 -15.67 6.41
CA LEU A 241 1.62 -16.70 7.42
C LEU A 241 2.64 -17.85 7.34
N ARG A 242 3.06 -18.21 6.12
CA ARG A 242 4.11 -19.21 5.89
C ARG A 242 5.48 -18.70 6.34
N LEU A 243 5.82 -17.45 6.04
CA LEU A 243 7.07 -16.82 6.49
C LEU A 243 7.10 -16.75 8.02
N ARG A 244 6.01 -16.30 8.63
CA ARG A 244 5.85 -16.28 10.08
C ARG A 244 6.10 -17.67 10.70
N GLU A 245 5.52 -18.73 10.15
CA GLU A 245 5.79 -20.09 10.65
C GLU A 245 7.28 -20.46 10.50
N ALA A 246 7.88 -20.13 9.36
CA ALA A 246 9.28 -20.40 9.07
C ALA A 246 10.24 -19.70 10.03
N PHE A 247 10.00 -18.43 10.36
CA PHE A 247 10.90 -17.63 11.21
C PHE A 247 10.59 -17.75 12.71
N CYS A 248 9.35 -18.03 13.10
CA CYS A 248 9.02 -18.32 14.50
C CYS A 248 9.39 -19.76 14.92
N ALA A 249 9.59 -20.68 13.96
CA ALA A 249 9.97 -22.06 14.24
C ALA A 249 10.98 -22.62 13.21
N PRO A 250 12.17 -22.00 13.03
CA PRO A 250 13.12 -22.35 11.97
C PRO A 250 13.70 -23.76 12.10
N ASP A 251 13.66 -24.37 13.28
CA ASP A 251 14.10 -25.75 13.51
C ASP A 251 13.18 -26.80 12.88
N LYS A 252 11.94 -26.43 12.53
CA LYS A 252 11.01 -27.31 11.81
C LYS A 252 11.29 -27.36 10.31
N LEU A 253 12.10 -26.45 9.78
CA LEU A 253 12.43 -26.38 8.36
C LEU A 253 13.54 -27.36 8.01
N THR A 254 13.34 -28.09 6.92
CA THR A 254 14.41 -28.88 6.28
C THR A 254 15.47 -27.96 5.65
N SER A 255 16.68 -28.47 5.42
CA SER A 255 17.74 -27.71 4.74
C SER A 255 17.33 -27.26 3.33
N ARG A 256 16.50 -28.06 2.63
CA ARG A 256 15.94 -27.69 1.32
C ARG A 256 15.01 -26.49 1.42
N GLN A 257 14.08 -26.50 2.38
CA GLN A 257 13.16 -25.37 2.58
C GLN A 257 13.89 -24.09 2.99
N LYS A 258 14.91 -24.19 3.85
CA LYS A 258 15.77 -23.06 4.22
C LYS A 258 16.48 -22.45 3.01
N LYS A 259 16.99 -23.32 2.12
CA LYS A 259 17.64 -22.89 0.88
C LYS A 259 16.65 -22.22 -0.07
N GLU A 260 15.50 -22.85 -0.33
CA GLU A 260 14.45 -22.30 -1.20
C GLU A 260 13.94 -20.93 -0.69
N LEU A 261 13.74 -20.77 0.63
CA LEU A 261 13.34 -19.48 1.21
C LEU A 261 14.41 -18.40 0.98
N ALA A 262 15.68 -18.71 1.21
CA ALA A 262 16.75 -17.76 0.97
C ALA A 262 16.82 -17.35 -0.52
N GLU A 263 16.76 -18.31 -1.43
CA GLU A 263 16.79 -18.08 -2.88
C GLU A 263 15.60 -17.22 -3.35
N ASN A 264 14.39 -17.49 -2.86
CA ASN A 264 13.19 -16.73 -3.23
C ASN A 264 13.27 -15.25 -2.86
N PHE A 265 13.98 -14.93 -1.79
CA PHE A 265 14.21 -13.55 -1.34
C PHE A 265 15.60 -13.03 -1.77
N GLY A 266 16.32 -13.72 -2.66
CA GLY A 266 17.61 -13.25 -3.17
C GLY A 266 18.77 -13.27 -2.16
N PHE A 267 18.65 -14.01 -1.06
CA PHE A 267 19.71 -14.17 -0.07
C PHE A 267 20.58 -15.40 -0.34
N GLU A 268 21.88 -15.30 -0.04
CA GLU A 268 22.84 -16.40 -0.22
C GLU A 268 22.49 -17.65 0.60
N ASN A 269 21.93 -17.47 1.80
CA ASN A 269 21.56 -18.54 2.69
C ASN A 269 20.52 -18.10 3.73
N PHE A 270 19.92 -19.06 4.42
CA PHE A 270 18.88 -18.79 5.40
C PHE A 270 19.34 -17.95 6.59
N ASN A 271 20.63 -17.98 6.95
CA ASN A 271 21.11 -17.19 8.09
C ASN A 271 21.18 -15.70 7.73
N THR A 272 21.58 -15.35 6.51
CA THR A 272 21.58 -13.95 6.05
C THR A 272 20.16 -13.42 5.88
N LEU A 273 19.25 -14.22 5.33
CA LEU A 273 17.82 -13.90 5.31
C LEU A 273 17.25 -13.72 6.73
N SER A 274 17.57 -14.63 7.67
CA SER A 274 17.07 -14.54 9.05
C SER A 274 17.58 -13.29 9.75
N ALA A 275 18.85 -12.91 9.55
CA ALA A 275 19.41 -11.70 10.13
C ALA A 275 18.70 -10.44 9.60
N TRP A 276 18.39 -10.40 8.30
CA TRP A 276 17.61 -9.31 7.70
C TRP A 276 16.19 -9.24 8.29
N VAL A 277 15.53 -10.39 8.43
CA VAL A 277 14.21 -10.48 9.07
C VAL A 277 14.24 -9.99 10.52
N ASP A 278 15.28 -10.36 11.29
CA ASP A 278 15.45 -9.91 12.67
C ASP A 278 15.63 -8.39 12.76
N ASP A 279 16.35 -7.78 11.82
CA ASP A 279 16.53 -6.32 11.74
C ASP A 279 15.25 -5.59 11.29
N ALA A 280 14.38 -6.25 10.51
CA ALA A 280 13.09 -5.73 10.08
C ALA A 280 11.99 -5.83 11.15
N MET A 281 12.26 -6.46 12.30
CA MET A 281 11.27 -6.57 13.38
C MET A 281 10.90 -5.20 13.98
N MET A 282 9.70 -5.14 14.58
CA MET A 282 9.15 -3.92 15.17
C MET A 282 10.10 -3.27 16.20
N ASP A 283 10.64 -2.08 15.87
CA ASP A 283 11.28 -1.16 16.79
C ASP A 283 10.35 0.04 17.05
N ILE A 284 9.85 0.15 18.28
CA ILE A 284 8.89 1.19 18.66
C ILE A 284 9.47 2.61 18.64
N GLU A 285 10.79 2.76 18.86
CA GLU A 285 11.43 4.08 18.78
C GLU A 285 11.44 4.53 17.32
N TYR A 286 11.93 3.68 16.42
CA TYR A 286 11.97 3.96 14.98
C TYR A 286 10.58 4.19 14.39
N VAL A 287 9.58 3.41 14.81
CA VAL A 287 8.19 3.61 14.37
C VAL A 287 7.67 4.97 14.81
N ASN A 288 7.94 5.41 16.04
CA ASN A 288 7.51 6.73 16.50
C ASN A 288 8.30 7.88 15.85
N GLU A 289 9.56 7.67 15.46
CA GLU A 289 10.30 8.60 14.61
C GLU A 289 9.59 8.77 13.25
N ARG A 290 9.28 7.67 12.55
CA ARG A 290 8.51 7.72 11.29
C ARG A 290 7.15 8.38 11.43
N LEU A 291 6.46 8.18 12.55
CA LEU A 291 5.15 8.80 12.82
C LEU A 291 5.26 10.31 13.07
N ALA A 292 6.38 10.78 13.61
CA ALA A 292 6.65 12.20 13.83
C ALA A 292 7.00 12.94 12.52
N ASP A 293 7.55 12.22 11.54
CA ASP A 293 7.96 12.74 10.24
C ASP A 293 6.83 12.76 9.19
N ILE A 294 5.59 12.42 9.56
CA ILE A 294 4.44 12.49 8.64
C ILE A 294 4.24 13.94 8.18
N PRO A 295 4.19 14.22 6.86
CA PRO A 295 4.00 15.57 6.34
C PRO A 295 2.71 16.23 6.86
N GLU A 296 2.76 17.53 7.13
CA GLU A 296 1.58 18.29 7.59
C GLU A 296 0.44 18.26 6.57
N SER A 297 0.74 18.20 5.26
CA SER A 297 -0.27 18.08 4.21
C SER A 297 -0.72 16.64 3.94
N GLY A 298 0.05 15.65 4.38
CA GLY A 298 -0.11 14.24 3.98
C GLY A 298 0.37 13.90 2.57
N ARG A 299 0.83 14.87 1.78
CA ARG A 299 1.27 14.65 0.39
C ARG A 299 2.68 14.05 0.33
N ILE A 300 2.92 13.28 -0.73
CA ILE A 300 4.21 12.64 -1.02
C ILE A 300 5.26 13.68 -1.49
N GLU A 301 4.82 14.84 -2.00
CA GLU A 301 5.68 15.85 -2.63
C GLU A 301 6.26 16.91 -1.68
N ASP A 302 5.95 16.83 -0.37
CA ASP A 302 6.49 17.71 0.67
C ASP A 302 7.82 17.17 1.25
#